data_AF-A0A009R6A6-F1
#
_entry.id   AF-A0A009R6A6-F1
#
_cell.length_a   1.000
_cell.length_b   1.000
_cell.length_c   1.000
_cell.angle_alpha   90.00
_cell.angle_beta   90.00
_cell.angle_gamma   90.00
#
_symmetry.space_group_name_H-M   'P 1'
#
loop_
_entity.id
_entity.type
_entity.pdbx_description
1 polymer ?
#
loop_
_entity_poly.entity_id
_entity_poly.type
_entity_poly.pdbx_seq_one_letter_code
_entity_poly.pdbx_strand_id
1 'polypeptide(L)'
;VVAGPDGTWTVPNPGLNDGDEVTAVATDPAGNTSGPETAIVDAVGPNTDGVNFAVDSVTADNVINASEAAGNVTITGVLKNVPSDAAATAVTIVINGVTYTATVDSAAGTWTVSVPGSGLVADTDKTIDAKVTFTDAAGNSSTVNDTQTYTLDTAAPSAPVIDPVNGTDPITGTAEPGSTVTVTYPDGSTASVVAGPDGTWTVPNPGLNDGDTVTAVTEDPAGNTSGPATAV
;
A
#
# COMPACT_ATOMS: atom_id res chain seq x y z
N VAL A 1 -23.15 -25.67 -41.35
CA VAL A 1 -23.28 -24.27 -41.81
C VAL A 1 -22.55 -24.13 -43.14
N VAL A 2 -22.97 -23.23 -44.02
CA VAL A 2 -22.23 -22.95 -45.27
C VAL A 2 -21.31 -21.76 -45.01
N ALA A 3 -20.03 -21.90 -45.32
CA ALA A 3 -19.07 -20.80 -45.19
C ALA A 3 -19.38 -19.68 -46.21
N GLY A 4 -19.15 -18.44 -45.80
CA GLY A 4 -19.30 -17.25 -46.63
C GLY A 4 -18.24 -17.16 -47.74
N PRO A 5 -18.36 -16.17 -48.65
CA PRO A 5 -17.42 -15.97 -49.75
C PRO A 5 -15.97 -15.72 -49.32
N ASP A 6 -15.77 -15.29 -48.07
CA ASP A 6 -14.46 -15.05 -47.45
C ASP A 6 -13.97 -16.23 -46.60
N GLY A 7 -14.71 -17.35 -46.58
CA GLY A 7 -14.39 -18.55 -45.80
C GLY A 7 -14.85 -18.51 -44.34
N THR A 8 -15.46 -17.42 -43.88
CA THR A 8 -15.96 -17.31 -42.50
C THR A 8 -17.27 -18.06 -42.32
N TRP A 9 -17.52 -18.57 -41.11
CA TRP A 9 -18.78 -19.18 -40.74
C TRP A 9 -19.05 -18.93 -39.26
N THR A 10 -20.33 -18.95 -38.88
CA THR A 10 -20.75 -18.80 -37.48
C THR A 10 -21.85 -19.79 -37.17
N VAL A 11 -21.77 -20.41 -36.00
CA VAL A 11 -22.85 -21.22 -35.42
C VAL A 11 -23.12 -20.69 -34.02
N PRO A 12 -24.38 -20.45 -33.62
CA PRO A 12 -24.69 -20.06 -32.24
C PRO A 12 -24.16 -21.10 -31.24
N ASN A 13 -23.59 -20.64 -30.13
CA ASN A 13 -23.16 -21.53 -29.05
C ASN A 13 -24.38 -22.30 -28.50
N PRO A 14 -24.41 -23.64 -28.57
CA PRO A 14 -25.54 -24.44 -28.09
C PRO A 14 -25.61 -24.56 -26.55
N GLY A 15 -24.71 -23.92 -25.81
CA GLY A 15 -24.58 -24.07 -24.35
C GLY A 15 -23.45 -25.01 -23.96
N LEU A 16 -22.29 -24.89 -24.63
CA LEU A 16 -21.10 -25.67 -24.32
C LEU A 16 -20.58 -25.34 -22.91
N ASN A 17 -20.08 -26.36 -22.22
CA ASN A 17 -19.51 -26.29 -20.88
C ASN A 17 -17.98 -26.45 -20.96
N ASP A 18 -17.33 -26.17 -19.84
CA ASP A 18 -15.90 -26.43 -19.67
C ASP A 18 -15.56 -27.89 -19.98
N GLY A 19 -14.51 -28.10 -20.77
CA GLY A 19 -14.05 -29.40 -21.23
C GLY A 19 -14.81 -29.98 -22.44
N ASP A 20 -15.88 -29.34 -22.92
CA ASP A 20 -16.56 -29.79 -24.14
C ASP A 20 -15.63 -29.69 -25.37
N GLU A 21 -15.67 -30.71 -26.23
CA GLU A 21 -14.90 -30.72 -27.48
C GLU A 21 -15.77 -30.22 -28.64
N VAL A 22 -15.25 -29.25 -29.39
CA VAL A 22 -15.82 -28.78 -30.65
C VAL A 22 -14.99 -29.32 -31.80
N THR A 23 -15.62 -30.01 -32.74
CA THR A 23 -14.98 -30.53 -33.95
C THR A 23 -15.52 -29.84 -35.20
N ALA A 24 -14.64 -29.38 -36.09
CA ALA A 24 -15.00 -28.81 -37.39
C ALA A 24 -14.45 -29.66 -38.54
N VAL A 25 -15.29 -29.89 -39.57
CA VAL A 25 -14.92 -30.55 -40.83
C VAL A 25 -15.51 -29.75 -41.97
N ALA A 26 -14.72 -29.45 -42.99
CA ALA A 26 -15.16 -28.79 -44.21
C ALA A 26 -15.42 -29.83 -45.32
N THR A 27 -16.37 -29.54 -46.21
CA THR A 27 -16.63 -30.33 -47.42
C THR A 27 -16.78 -29.38 -48.60
N ASP A 28 -16.06 -29.65 -49.69
CA ASP A 28 -16.14 -28.85 -50.92
C ASP A 28 -17.38 -29.23 -51.78
N PRO A 29 -17.72 -28.47 -52.84
CA PRO A 29 -18.86 -28.80 -53.72
C PRO A 29 -18.72 -30.12 -54.49
N ALA A 30 -17.49 -30.63 -54.63
CA ALA A 30 -17.22 -31.92 -55.27
C ALA A 30 -17.33 -33.09 -54.29
N GLY A 31 -17.54 -32.83 -53.00
CA GLY A 31 -17.71 -33.82 -51.94
C GLY A 31 -16.41 -34.22 -51.23
N ASN A 32 -15.28 -33.55 -51.48
CA ASN A 32 -14.03 -33.83 -50.77
C ASN A 32 -14.07 -33.18 -49.38
N THR A 33 -13.62 -33.90 -48.35
CA THR A 33 -13.62 -33.43 -46.97
C THR A 33 -12.22 -33.08 -46.46
N SER A 34 -12.12 -32.08 -45.60
CA SER A 34 -10.90 -31.85 -44.80
C SER A 34 -10.74 -32.94 -43.73
N GLY A 35 -9.59 -32.95 -43.05
CA GLY A 35 -9.49 -33.57 -41.72
C GLY A 35 -10.30 -32.81 -40.68
N PRO A 36 -10.62 -33.42 -39.53
CA PRO A 36 -11.21 -32.71 -38.41
C PRO A 36 -10.18 -31.79 -37.75
N GLU A 37 -10.63 -30.61 -37.34
CA GLU A 37 -9.94 -29.76 -36.37
C GLU A 37 -10.76 -29.73 -35.08
N THR A 38 -10.10 -29.85 -33.94
CA THR A 38 -10.76 -29.90 -32.63
C THR A 38 -10.27 -28.77 -31.73
N ALA A 39 -11.16 -28.27 -30.87
CA ALA A 39 -10.85 -27.34 -29.81
C ALA A 39 -11.60 -27.75 -28.54
N ILE A 40 -10.96 -27.57 -27.38
CA ILE A 40 -11.60 -27.78 -26.09
C ILE A 40 -12.09 -26.42 -25.58
N VAL A 41 -13.32 -26.39 -25.07
CA VAL A 41 -13.87 -25.22 -24.39
C VAL A 41 -13.22 -25.09 -23.03
N ASP A 42 -12.67 -23.92 -22.76
CA ASP A 42 -12.21 -23.49 -21.44
C ASP A 42 -13.14 -22.39 -20.96
N ALA A 43 -13.90 -22.67 -19.90
CA ALA A 43 -14.86 -21.76 -19.30
C ALA A 43 -14.59 -21.50 -17.81
N VAL A 44 -13.40 -21.87 -17.31
CA VAL A 44 -13.04 -21.77 -15.90
C VAL A 44 -11.83 -20.85 -15.75
N GLY A 45 -11.97 -19.81 -14.94
CA GLY A 45 -10.86 -18.91 -14.64
C GLY A 45 -9.75 -19.58 -13.83
N PRO A 46 -8.57 -18.95 -13.74
CA PRO A 46 -7.42 -19.48 -13.02
C PRO A 46 -7.75 -19.90 -11.57
N ASN A 47 -7.22 -21.03 -11.11
CA ASN A 47 -7.45 -21.48 -9.73
C ASN A 47 -6.67 -20.62 -8.72
N THR A 48 -7.39 -19.93 -7.83
CA THR A 48 -6.81 -19.03 -6.82
C THR A 48 -6.45 -19.72 -5.50
N ASP A 49 -6.63 -21.03 -5.37
CA ASP A 49 -6.25 -21.77 -4.17
C ASP A 49 -4.75 -21.62 -3.89
N GLY A 50 -4.42 -21.11 -2.70
CA GLY A 50 -3.04 -20.90 -2.28
C GLY A 50 -2.38 -19.62 -2.79
N VAL A 51 -3.09 -18.76 -3.54
CA VAL A 51 -2.67 -17.38 -3.81
C VAL A 51 -2.45 -16.67 -2.47
N ASN A 52 -1.27 -16.08 -2.30
CA ASN A 52 -0.98 -15.21 -1.17
C ASN A 52 -1.04 -13.77 -1.67
N PHE A 53 -2.16 -13.10 -1.37
CA PHE A 53 -2.41 -11.71 -1.70
C PHE A 53 -2.72 -10.95 -0.41
N ALA A 54 -1.95 -9.91 -0.14
CA ALA A 54 -2.14 -9.07 1.04
C ALA A 54 -1.73 -7.63 0.75
N VAL A 55 -2.34 -6.70 1.48
CA VAL A 55 -1.91 -5.30 1.60
C VAL A 55 -1.03 -5.16 2.84
N ASP A 56 0.11 -4.48 2.73
CA ASP A 56 0.95 -4.18 3.90
C ASP A 56 0.40 -2.98 4.69
N SER A 57 0.95 -2.72 5.87
CA SER A 57 0.68 -1.46 6.60
C SER A 57 0.85 -0.24 5.68
N VAL A 58 -0.03 0.73 5.85
CA VAL A 58 0.08 2.00 5.12
C VAL A 58 1.15 2.84 5.80
N THR A 59 2.28 3.10 5.13
CA THR A 59 3.51 3.65 5.75
C THR A 59 4.12 2.68 6.78
N ALA A 60 5.21 3.08 7.44
CA ALA A 60 5.97 2.17 8.32
C ALA A 60 5.24 1.85 9.64
N ASP A 61 4.38 2.75 10.09
CA ASP A 61 3.70 2.70 11.40
C ASP A 61 2.17 2.51 11.27
N ASN A 62 1.65 2.38 10.05
CA ASN A 62 0.23 2.29 9.76
C ASN A 62 -0.56 3.57 10.09
N VAL A 63 0.13 4.71 10.18
CA VAL A 63 -0.43 6.03 10.47
C VAL A 63 -0.03 6.99 9.37
N ILE A 64 -0.98 7.78 8.87
CA ILE A 64 -0.68 8.90 7.98
C ILE A 64 -0.40 10.14 8.81
N ASN A 65 0.80 10.69 8.70
CA ASN A 65 1.19 11.94 9.33
C ASN A 65 0.95 13.17 8.45
N ALA A 66 1.22 14.37 8.97
CA ALA A 66 0.99 15.61 8.25
C ALA A 66 1.81 15.73 6.95
N SER A 67 3.04 15.22 6.95
CA SER A 67 3.92 15.23 5.77
C SER A 67 3.40 14.29 4.68
N GLU A 68 3.03 13.07 5.08
CA GLU A 68 2.48 12.04 4.20
C GLU A 68 1.12 12.44 3.62
N ALA A 69 0.27 13.06 4.45
CA ALA A 69 -1.01 13.63 4.03
C ALA A 69 -0.85 14.70 2.93
N ALA A 70 0.23 15.48 2.97
CA ALA A 70 0.52 16.52 1.98
C ALA A 70 1.22 15.98 0.71
N GLY A 71 1.83 14.81 0.79
CA GLY A 71 2.61 14.19 -0.29
C GLY A 71 1.88 13.05 -1.01
N ASN A 72 2.68 12.16 -1.58
CA ASN A 72 2.20 10.86 -2.07
C ASN A 72 2.69 9.77 -1.12
N VAL A 73 1.82 8.79 -0.88
CA VAL A 73 2.10 7.60 -0.08
C VAL A 73 2.18 6.40 -1.03
N THR A 74 3.19 5.55 -0.84
CA THR A 74 3.29 4.30 -1.59
C THR A 74 2.62 3.20 -0.78
N ILE A 75 1.54 2.64 -1.31
CA ILE A 75 0.90 1.45 -0.78
C ILE A 75 1.60 0.23 -1.37
N THR A 76 1.93 -0.73 -0.53
CA THR A 76 2.60 -1.97 -0.93
C THR A 76 1.79 -3.19 -0.51
N GLY A 77 2.14 -4.32 -1.08
CA GLY A 77 1.62 -5.59 -0.63
C GLY A 77 2.31 -6.78 -1.26
N VAL A 78 1.86 -7.96 -0.86
CA VAL A 78 2.37 -9.25 -1.31
C VAL A 78 1.46 -9.79 -2.41
N LEU A 79 2.08 -10.38 -3.43
CA LEU A 79 1.40 -11.21 -4.42
C LEU A 79 2.30 -12.40 -4.80
N LYS A 80 2.00 -13.58 -4.24
CA LYS A 80 2.74 -14.82 -4.47
C LYS A 80 1.80 -15.95 -4.86
N ASN A 81 2.38 -16.99 -5.47
CA ASN A 81 1.66 -18.15 -5.99
C ASN A 81 0.62 -17.76 -7.04
N VAL A 82 1.01 -16.89 -7.98
CA VAL A 82 0.18 -16.55 -9.14
C VAL A 82 -0.14 -17.86 -9.91
N PRO A 83 -1.42 -18.11 -10.24
CA PRO A 83 -1.81 -19.34 -10.94
C PRO A 83 -1.04 -19.49 -12.26
N SER A 84 -0.58 -20.70 -12.58
CA SER A 84 0.30 -20.92 -13.74
C SER A 84 -0.37 -20.75 -15.10
N ASP A 85 -1.70 -20.84 -15.12
CA ASP A 85 -2.58 -20.64 -16.28
C ASP A 85 -3.04 -19.18 -16.44
N ALA A 86 -2.68 -18.28 -15.51
CA ALA A 86 -2.96 -16.86 -15.66
C ALA A 86 -2.10 -16.24 -16.78
N ALA A 87 -2.75 -15.89 -17.89
CA ALA A 87 -2.13 -15.15 -19.00
C ALA A 87 -1.97 -13.65 -18.67
N ALA A 88 -2.84 -13.11 -17.81
CA ALA A 88 -2.76 -11.74 -17.31
C ALA A 88 -3.07 -11.67 -15.81
N THR A 89 -2.37 -10.76 -15.10
CA THR A 89 -2.59 -10.47 -13.69
C THR A 89 -2.70 -8.95 -13.51
N ALA A 90 -3.76 -8.49 -12.85
CA ALA A 90 -3.99 -7.08 -12.58
C ALA A 90 -4.37 -6.86 -11.12
N VAL A 91 -3.70 -5.90 -10.46
CA VAL A 91 -4.03 -5.48 -9.08
C VAL A 91 -4.65 -4.09 -9.13
N THR A 92 -5.82 -3.95 -8.52
CA THR A 92 -6.56 -2.70 -8.39
C THR A 92 -6.82 -2.39 -6.92
N ILE A 93 -6.60 -1.14 -6.54
CA ILE A 93 -6.81 -0.64 -5.18
C ILE A 93 -7.91 0.40 -5.21
N VAL A 94 -8.85 0.36 -4.27
CA VAL A 94 -9.89 1.38 -4.11
C VAL A 94 -9.69 2.08 -2.76
N ILE A 95 -9.64 3.42 -2.80
CA ILE A 95 -9.50 4.29 -1.63
C ILE A 95 -10.43 5.48 -1.86
N ASN A 96 -11.31 5.79 -0.91
CA ASN A 96 -12.31 6.86 -1.05
C ASN A 96 -13.14 6.74 -2.35
N GLY A 97 -13.45 5.50 -2.76
CA GLY A 97 -14.14 5.20 -4.03
C GLY A 97 -13.33 5.46 -5.31
N VAL A 98 -12.07 5.89 -5.22
CA VAL A 98 -11.17 6.08 -6.36
C VAL A 98 -10.37 4.81 -6.62
N THR A 99 -10.38 4.33 -7.87
CA THR A 99 -9.60 3.15 -8.28
C THR A 99 -8.20 3.53 -8.78
N TYR A 100 -7.19 2.85 -8.26
CA TYR A 100 -5.80 2.94 -8.68
C TYR A 100 -5.33 1.58 -9.21
N THR A 101 -4.57 1.58 -10.31
CA THR A 101 -3.93 0.38 -10.84
C THR A 101 -2.53 0.24 -10.27
N ALA A 102 -2.24 -0.88 -9.61
CA ALA A 102 -0.94 -1.14 -9.03
C ALA A 102 0.03 -1.76 -10.07
N THR A 103 1.32 -1.58 -9.82
CA THR A 103 2.40 -2.25 -10.55
C THR A 103 2.75 -3.55 -9.82
N VAL A 104 2.71 -4.67 -10.53
CA VAL A 104 3.08 -5.99 -9.99
C VAL A 104 4.53 -6.29 -10.33
N ASP A 105 5.32 -6.65 -9.32
CA ASP A 105 6.64 -7.24 -9.47
C ASP A 105 6.55 -8.73 -9.13
N SER A 106 6.41 -9.55 -10.16
CA SER A 106 6.28 -11.01 -10.02
C SER A 106 7.58 -11.68 -9.57
N ALA A 107 8.74 -11.05 -9.77
CA ALA A 107 10.02 -11.60 -9.34
C ALA A 107 10.23 -11.40 -7.84
N ALA A 108 9.85 -10.22 -7.32
CA ALA A 108 9.84 -9.93 -5.89
C ALA A 108 8.64 -10.58 -5.17
N GLY A 109 7.55 -10.86 -5.89
CA GLY A 109 6.29 -11.33 -5.32
C GLY A 109 5.57 -10.22 -4.55
N THR A 110 5.61 -9.00 -5.07
CA THR A 110 5.06 -7.79 -4.46
C THR A 110 4.28 -6.96 -5.47
N TRP A 111 3.49 -6.02 -4.98
CA TRP A 111 2.87 -4.99 -5.81
C TRP A 111 2.95 -3.64 -5.10
N THR A 112 2.90 -2.56 -5.89
CA THR A 112 2.96 -1.19 -5.36
C THR A 112 2.03 -0.25 -6.10
N VAL A 113 1.52 0.76 -5.41
CA VAL A 113 0.80 1.88 -6.03
C VAL A 113 1.08 3.18 -5.28
N SER A 114 1.31 4.27 -6.01
CA SER A 114 1.47 5.60 -5.42
C SER A 114 0.12 6.31 -5.41
N VAL A 115 -0.30 6.76 -4.22
CA VAL A 115 -1.59 7.42 -4.00
C VAL A 115 -1.37 8.81 -3.38
N PRO A 116 -2.13 9.84 -3.75
CA PRO A 116 -2.05 11.13 -3.07
C PRO A 116 -2.49 11.00 -1.60
N GLY A 117 -1.72 11.54 -0.67
CA GLY A 117 -2.04 11.55 0.77
C GLY A 117 -3.40 12.20 1.05
N SER A 118 -3.75 13.24 0.29
CA SER A 118 -5.08 13.87 0.36
C SER A 118 -6.24 12.91 0.09
N GLY A 119 -6.04 11.87 -0.73
CA GLY A 119 -7.02 10.80 -0.95
C GLY A 119 -7.22 9.95 0.29
N LEU A 120 -6.13 9.62 1.00
CA LEU A 120 -6.15 8.87 2.25
C LEU A 120 -6.79 9.67 3.41
N VAL A 121 -6.55 10.98 3.43
CA VAL A 121 -7.20 11.89 4.40
C VAL A 121 -8.71 11.93 4.16
N ALA A 122 -9.14 12.02 2.90
CA ALA A 122 -10.55 12.10 2.52
C ALA A 122 -11.32 10.77 2.66
N ASP A 123 -10.60 9.64 2.70
CA ASP A 123 -11.18 8.32 2.81
C ASP A 123 -11.90 8.10 4.14
N THR A 124 -13.22 7.97 4.13
CA THR A 124 -14.01 8.09 5.37
C THR A 124 -13.88 6.88 6.28
N ASP A 125 -13.74 5.68 5.72
CA ASP A 125 -13.60 4.43 6.47
C ASP A 125 -12.14 4.02 6.72
N LYS A 126 -11.18 4.77 6.14
CA LYS A 126 -9.73 4.56 6.30
C LYS A 126 -9.34 3.13 5.96
N THR A 127 -9.89 2.62 4.87
CA THR A 127 -9.74 1.24 4.41
C THR A 127 -9.22 1.20 2.98
N ILE A 128 -8.14 0.45 2.79
CA ILE A 128 -7.59 0.11 1.48
C ILE A 128 -8.26 -1.18 1.00
N ASP A 129 -9.13 -1.08 0.00
CA ASP A 129 -9.73 -2.26 -0.64
C ASP A 129 -8.87 -2.70 -1.82
N ALA A 130 -8.20 -3.84 -1.68
CA ALA A 130 -7.35 -4.39 -2.73
C ALA A 130 -7.98 -5.60 -3.39
N LYS A 131 -7.83 -5.69 -4.71
CA LYS A 131 -8.31 -6.80 -5.52
C LYS A 131 -7.26 -7.18 -6.55
N VAL A 132 -6.92 -8.46 -6.62
CA VAL A 132 -6.18 -9.03 -7.74
C VAL A 132 -7.13 -9.82 -8.65
N THR A 133 -6.98 -9.66 -9.95
CA THR A 133 -7.70 -10.40 -10.98
C THR A 133 -6.70 -11.16 -11.84
N PHE A 134 -6.92 -12.47 -11.98
CA PHE A 134 -6.18 -13.35 -12.88
C PHE A 134 -7.07 -13.67 -14.07
N THR A 135 -6.53 -13.60 -15.28
CA THR A 135 -7.26 -13.94 -16.52
C THR A 135 -6.43 -14.94 -17.31
N ASP A 136 -7.02 -16.05 -17.73
CA ASP A 136 -6.35 -17.05 -18.58
C ASP A 136 -6.32 -16.62 -20.06
N ALA A 137 -5.82 -17.50 -20.93
CA ALA A 137 -5.74 -17.26 -22.37
C ALA A 137 -7.09 -17.34 -23.10
N ALA A 138 -8.08 -18.03 -22.52
CA ALA A 138 -9.44 -18.12 -23.04
C ALA A 138 -10.29 -16.88 -22.66
N GLY A 139 -9.81 -16.08 -21.71
CA GLY A 139 -10.44 -14.87 -21.22
C GLY A 139 -11.30 -15.07 -19.97
N ASN A 140 -11.26 -16.23 -19.32
CA ASN A 140 -11.97 -16.42 -18.06
C ASN A 140 -11.15 -15.83 -16.91
N SER A 141 -11.83 -15.36 -15.86
CA SER A 141 -11.18 -14.66 -14.76
C SER A 141 -11.58 -15.17 -13.38
N SER A 142 -10.63 -15.10 -12.46
CA SER A 142 -10.81 -15.33 -11.03
C SER A 142 -10.21 -14.17 -10.23
N THR A 143 -10.67 -13.96 -9.00
CA THR A 143 -10.24 -12.82 -8.18
C THR A 143 -9.98 -13.20 -6.73
N VAL A 144 -9.02 -12.53 -6.10
CA VAL A 144 -8.78 -12.55 -4.65
C VAL A 144 -8.82 -11.11 -4.14
N ASN A 145 -9.39 -10.89 -2.96
CA ASN A 145 -9.49 -9.57 -2.34
C ASN A 145 -8.78 -9.59 -0.99
N ASP A 146 -8.28 -8.43 -0.58
CA ASP A 146 -7.77 -8.18 0.77
C ASP A 146 -8.08 -6.73 1.18
N THR A 147 -8.09 -6.46 2.48
CA THR A 147 -8.41 -5.14 3.03
C THR A 147 -7.43 -4.77 4.14
N GLN A 148 -6.91 -3.53 4.13
CA GLN A 148 -6.06 -2.99 5.20
C GLN A 148 -6.64 -1.68 5.73
N THR A 149 -6.72 -1.55 7.05
CA THR A 149 -7.16 -0.31 7.71
C THR A 149 -5.97 0.51 8.19
N TYR A 150 -6.09 1.83 8.23
CA TYR A 150 -5.04 2.71 8.73
C TYR A 150 -5.62 3.84 9.58
N THR A 151 -4.76 4.56 10.31
CA THR A 151 -5.19 5.74 11.08
C THR A 151 -4.56 7.01 10.53
N LEU A 152 -5.10 8.15 10.97
CA LEU A 152 -4.61 9.46 10.62
C LEU A 152 -4.19 10.18 11.90
N ASP A 153 -2.98 10.72 11.91
CA ASP A 153 -2.54 11.65 12.92
C ASP A 153 -1.70 12.75 12.26
N THR A 154 -2.36 13.84 11.89
CA THR A 154 -1.68 14.99 11.27
C THR A 154 -1.44 16.13 12.26
N ALA A 155 -1.63 15.90 13.55
CA ALA A 155 -1.58 16.94 14.55
C ALA A 155 -0.19 16.97 15.18
N ALA A 156 0.56 18.04 14.97
CA ALA A 156 1.80 18.22 15.68
C ALA A 156 1.56 18.34 17.21
N PRO A 157 2.45 17.76 18.04
CA PRO A 157 2.41 17.97 19.48
C PRO A 157 2.69 19.45 19.82
N SER A 158 2.35 19.85 21.04
CA SER A 158 2.78 21.16 21.56
C SER A 158 4.29 21.20 21.73
N ALA A 159 4.91 22.38 21.57
CA ALA A 159 6.33 22.55 21.88
C ALA A 159 6.62 22.08 23.32
N PRO A 160 7.75 21.40 23.56
CA PRO A 160 8.08 20.94 24.91
C PRO A 160 8.33 22.14 25.82
N VAL A 161 8.13 21.98 27.12
CA VAL A 161 8.58 22.96 28.12
C VAL A 161 9.95 22.53 28.59
N ILE A 162 10.91 23.45 28.62
CA ILE A 162 12.22 23.26 29.26
C ILE A 162 12.16 23.97 30.61
N ASP A 163 12.48 23.25 31.69
CA ASP A 163 12.62 23.84 33.02
C ASP A 163 13.87 24.75 33.07
N PRO A 164 13.99 25.65 34.08
CA PRO A 164 15.16 26.50 34.21
C PRO A 164 16.48 25.72 34.17
N VAL A 165 17.40 26.14 33.30
CA VAL A 165 18.69 25.47 33.06
C VAL A 165 19.82 26.11 33.87
N ASN A 166 20.89 25.35 34.11
CA ASN A 166 22.14 25.85 34.68
C ASN A 166 23.33 25.04 34.16
N GLY A 167 24.54 25.33 34.63
CA GLY A 167 25.76 24.70 34.12
C GLY A 167 26.00 23.24 34.52
N THR A 168 25.21 22.69 35.45
CA THR A 168 25.50 21.37 36.05
C THR A 168 24.33 20.41 36.07
N ASP A 169 23.11 20.89 36.33
CA ASP A 169 21.95 20.04 36.48
C ASP A 169 21.51 19.48 35.12
N PRO A 170 20.95 18.25 35.08
CA PRO A 170 20.35 17.72 33.86
C PRO A 170 19.31 18.67 33.28
N ILE A 171 19.13 18.64 31.97
CA ILE A 171 18.06 19.40 31.32
C ILE A 171 16.76 18.61 31.52
N THR A 172 15.75 19.24 32.12
CA THR A 172 14.44 18.64 32.40
C THR A 172 13.31 19.45 31.78
N GLY A 173 12.13 18.85 31.76
CA GLY A 173 10.95 19.54 31.29
C GLY A 173 9.72 18.65 31.19
N THR A 174 8.71 19.16 30.48
CA THR A 174 7.49 18.41 30.12
C THR A 174 7.23 18.44 28.62
N ALA A 175 6.57 17.40 28.10
CA ALA A 175 6.12 17.29 26.72
C ALA A 175 4.89 16.36 26.66
N GLU A 176 4.35 16.12 25.47
CA GLU A 176 3.27 15.16 25.29
C GLU A 176 3.73 13.74 25.69
N PRO A 177 3.00 13.00 26.54
CA PRO A 177 3.41 11.66 26.94
C PRO A 177 3.67 10.72 25.74
N GLY A 178 4.80 10.02 25.76
CA GLY A 178 5.18 9.10 24.68
C GLY A 178 5.78 9.76 23.43
N SER A 179 5.76 11.09 23.33
CA SER A 179 6.51 11.82 22.30
C SER A 179 8.02 11.77 22.57
N THR A 180 8.81 11.85 21.51
CA THR A 180 10.27 11.98 21.61
C THR A 180 10.64 13.45 21.72
N VAL A 181 11.37 13.84 22.75
CA VAL A 181 11.95 15.17 22.91
C VAL A 181 13.40 15.12 22.42
N THR A 182 13.77 16.06 21.55
CA THR A 182 15.14 16.25 21.07
C THR A 182 15.65 17.61 21.51
N VAL A 183 16.64 17.62 22.40
CA VAL A 183 17.34 18.81 22.88
C VAL A 183 18.58 19.03 22.01
N THR A 184 18.79 20.26 21.55
CA THR A 184 19.99 20.73 20.84
C THR A 184 20.75 21.69 21.73
N TYR A 185 22.04 21.43 21.92
CA TYR A 185 22.96 22.20 22.75
C TYR A 185 23.65 23.32 21.94
N PRO A 186 24.34 24.28 22.59
CA PRO A 186 25.01 25.38 21.92
C PRO A 186 26.06 24.96 20.88
N ASP A 187 26.68 23.80 21.07
CA ASP A 187 27.68 23.22 20.14
C ASP A 187 27.05 22.50 18.95
N GLY A 188 25.72 22.44 18.88
CA GLY A 188 24.94 21.75 17.86
C GLY A 188 24.77 20.24 18.10
N SER A 189 25.35 19.68 19.17
CA SER A 189 25.09 18.30 19.56
C SER A 189 23.67 18.14 20.11
N THR A 190 23.15 16.91 20.06
CA THR A 190 21.76 16.63 20.46
C THR A 190 21.67 15.47 21.43
N ALA A 191 20.66 15.52 22.30
CA ALA A 191 20.20 14.37 23.09
C ALA A 191 18.69 14.17 22.88
N SER A 192 18.26 12.92 22.80
CA SER A 192 16.84 12.57 22.66
C SER A 192 16.37 11.65 23.77
N VAL A 193 15.13 11.82 24.19
CA VAL A 193 14.47 10.99 25.22
C VAL A 193 12.96 10.94 24.95
N VAL A 194 12.33 9.81 25.26
CA VAL A 194 10.85 9.71 25.21
C VAL A 194 10.27 10.28 26.50
N ALA A 195 9.31 11.20 26.39
CA ALA A 195 8.59 11.74 27.53
C ALA A 195 7.80 10.63 28.25
N GLY A 196 7.91 10.58 29.57
CA GLY A 196 7.24 9.58 30.40
C GLY A 196 5.71 9.66 30.31
N PRO A 197 4.98 8.70 30.91
CA PRO A 197 3.52 8.71 30.94
C PRO A 197 2.89 9.94 31.60
N ASP A 198 3.65 10.65 32.44
CA ASP A 198 3.27 11.91 33.08
C ASP A 198 3.75 13.16 32.30
N GLY A 199 4.37 12.95 31.13
CA GLY A 199 4.93 13.99 30.28
C GLY A 199 6.33 14.46 30.68
N THR A 200 6.90 13.97 31.79
CA THR A 200 8.22 14.42 32.25
C THR A 200 9.34 13.80 31.41
N TRP A 201 10.42 14.56 31.21
CA TRP A 201 11.60 14.09 30.49
C TRP A 201 12.89 14.67 31.08
N THR A 202 14.01 13.98 30.85
CA THR A 202 15.34 14.44 31.28
C THR A 202 16.43 13.97 30.31
N VAL A 203 17.40 14.84 30.04
CA VAL A 203 18.61 14.51 29.28
C VAL A 203 19.87 15.02 29.99
N PRO A 204 21.05 14.40 29.77
CA PRO A 204 22.29 14.83 30.38
C PRO A 204 22.69 16.25 29.95
N ASN A 205 23.22 17.05 30.87
CA ASN A 205 23.80 18.35 30.56
C ASN A 205 25.31 18.20 30.22
N PRO A 206 25.79 18.66 29.05
CA PRO A 206 27.21 18.56 28.67
C PRO A 206 28.14 19.55 29.40
N GLY A 207 27.58 20.45 30.21
CA GLY A 207 28.29 21.53 30.90
C GLY A 207 28.06 22.88 30.21
N LEU A 208 26.87 23.47 30.42
CA LEU A 208 26.53 24.79 29.89
C LEU A 208 27.27 25.93 30.60
N ASN A 209 27.60 26.97 29.85
CA ASN A 209 28.18 28.22 30.31
C ASN A 209 27.11 29.32 30.45
N ASP A 210 27.45 30.41 31.14
CA ASP A 210 26.58 31.57 31.23
C ASP A 210 26.26 32.14 29.85
N GLY A 211 24.97 32.28 29.54
CA GLY A 211 24.47 32.75 28.25
C GLY A 211 24.35 31.68 27.16
N ASP A 212 24.69 30.42 27.45
CA ASP A 212 24.46 29.31 26.53
C ASP A 212 22.96 29.08 26.33
N THR A 213 22.55 28.85 25.08
CA THR A 213 21.16 28.63 24.73
C THR A 213 20.93 27.16 24.38
N VAL A 214 19.91 26.55 24.97
CA VAL A 214 19.40 25.24 24.56
C VAL A 214 18.07 25.37 23.85
N THR A 215 17.86 24.56 22.83
CA THR A 215 16.56 24.47 22.15
C THR A 215 16.04 23.05 22.20
N ALA A 216 14.73 22.86 22.28
CA ALA A 216 14.12 21.54 22.22
C ALA A 216 12.92 21.52 21.27
N VAL A 217 12.77 20.42 20.55
CA VAL A 217 11.54 20.09 19.81
C VAL A 217 11.03 18.75 20.32
N THR A 218 9.76 18.49 20.09
CA THR A 218 9.18 17.17 20.32
C THR A 218 8.45 16.63 19.10
N GLU A 219 8.53 15.32 18.90
CA GLU A 219 7.92 14.54 17.82
C GLU A 219 6.99 13.47 18.40
N ASP A 220 5.75 13.43 17.94
CA ASP A 220 4.77 12.43 18.37
C ASP A 220 5.04 11.03 17.77
N PRO A 221 4.31 9.97 18.17
CA PRO A 221 4.52 8.64 17.62
C PRO A 221 4.25 8.49 16.12
N ALA A 222 3.51 9.41 15.49
CA ALA A 222 3.24 9.42 14.05
C ALA A 222 4.32 10.18 13.25
N GLY A 223 5.26 10.84 13.94
CA GLY A 223 6.33 11.61 13.32
C GLY A 223 5.98 13.08 13.03
N ASN A 224 4.90 13.63 13.60
CA ASN A 224 4.67 15.08 13.51
C ASN A 224 5.55 15.82 14.53
N THR A 225 6.25 16.87 14.09
CA THR A 225 7.13 17.67 14.94
C THR A 225 6.46 18.98 15.38
N SER A 226 6.62 19.31 16.66
CA SER A 226 6.27 20.61 17.24
C SER A 226 7.19 21.76 16.79
N GLY A 227 6.83 22.98 17.18
CA GLY A 227 7.75 24.13 17.14
C GLY A 227 8.83 24.06 18.24
N PRO A 228 9.92 24.85 18.12
CA PRO A 228 10.99 24.83 19.09
C PRO A 228 10.63 25.57 20.39
N ALA A 229 11.12 25.05 21.50
CA ALA A 229 11.26 25.74 22.78
C ALA A 229 12.71 26.16 23.00
N THR A 230 12.93 27.15 23.87
CA THR A 230 14.27 27.70 24.13
C THR A 230 14.43 28.06 25.60
N ALA A 231 15.61 27.78 26.16
CA ALA A 231 16.03 28.21 27.48
C ALA A 231 17.49 28.72 27.44
N VAL A 232 17.83 29.62 28.37
CA VAL A 232 19.15 30.25 28.56
C VAL A 232 19.49 30.20 30.04
#